data_AF-A0A1Z4NDR0-F1
#
_entry.id   AF-A0A1Z4NDR0-F1
#
_cell.length_a   1.000
_cell.length_b   1.000
_cell.length_c   1.000
_cell.angle_alpha   90.00
_cell.angle_beta   90.00
_cell.angle_gamma   90.00
#
_symmetry.space_group_name_H-M   'P 1'
#
loop_
_entity.id
_entity.type
_entity.pdbx_description
1 polymer ?
#
loop_
_entity_poly.entity_id
_entity_poly.type
_entity_poly.pdbx_seq_one_letter_code
_entity_poly.pdbx_strand_id
1 'polypeptide(L)'
;MQNSTNPEIENSTAPHIASQIFDRAIATLTHDDNQLIECDLICQIPLDVYQIIEKQGLFNFKPEFCSQSVTFTTDSNITLKVTLHPDRFPDLKEHTTTPETTRQYLQELSHNQPDDPLLNFDNWFILSAQQGNLSYTTLWDTLNPSKLAAGEIPKAELTESLSKFFVNIAETEFNKAFGQLGQDILADLSNLFLLDNQEVSNHPVTNIMVAFFTNDDWTFTKIQGKPILQMGYQGENGQFICYARANENPQQFAFYAIFPMLTPEDRKLAIAEFITRANYGMVIGNFEFNFDSGEILYKTSIDVEGDRLTAALIKRLVYTNIAIADRYLPSIQAVIDGTSPTEAIQTIEQQNLTS
;
A
#
# COMPACT_ATOMS: atom_id res chain seq x y z
N MET A 1 -5.58 27.51 30.20
CA MET A 1 -4.45 26.94 30.95
C MET A 1 -3.55 26.29 29.92
N GLN A 2 -2.25 26.60 29.95
CA GLN A 2 -1.28 26.24 28.92
C GLN A 2 -1.14 24.70 28.84
N ASN A 3 -1.31 24.15 27.64
CA ASN A 3 -0.90 22.79 27.29
C ASN A 3 0.62 22.71 27.49
N SER A 4 1.05 22.05 28.56
CA SER A 4 2.44 21.64 28.74
C SER A 4 2.65 20.32 28.02
N THR A 5 2.76 20.37 26.69
CA THR A 5 3.35 19.27 25.92
C THR A 5 4.84 19.24 26.23
N ASN A 6 5.34 18.08 26.67
CA ASN A 6 6.74 17.89 27.01
C ASN A 6 7.57 17.88 25.70
N PRO A 7 8.47 18.86 25.47
CA PRO A 7 9.14 19.04 24.17
C PRO A 7 10.11 17.92 23.79
N GLU A 8 10.45 17.01 24.72
CA GLU A 8 11.24 15.80 24.41
C GLU A 8 10.44 14.75 23.61
N ILE A 9 9.11 14.79 23.66
CA ILE A 9 8.24 13.73 23.10
C ILE A 9 7.85 14.03 21.64
N GLU A 10 7.77 15.30 21.24
CA GLU A 10 7.52 15.70 19.84
C GLU A 10 8.67 15.30 18.89
N ASN A 11 9.87 15.03 19.42
CA ASN A 11 11.04 14.56 18.67
C ASN A 11 11.33 13.05 18.85
N SER A 12 10.39 12.29 19.42
CA SER A 12 10.59 10.87 19.70
C SER A 12 10.52 10.03 18.42
N THR A 13 11.56 9.24 18.16
CA THR A 13 11.62 8.31 17.01
C THR A 13 10.70 7.11 17.24
N ALA A 14 10.12 6.52 16.17
CA ALA A 14 9.24 5.34 16.27
C ALA A 14 9.78 4.19 17.18
N PRO A 15 11.08 3.87 17.19
CA PRO A 15 11.66 2.90 18.13
C PRO A 15 11.46 3.22 19.63
N HIS A 16 11.49 4.50 20.00
CA HIS A 16 11.34 4.92 21.40
C HIS A 16 9.89 4.77 21.86
N ILE A 17 8.94 5.04 20.97
CA ILE A 17 7.50 4.83 21.21
C ILE A 17 7.23 3.32 21.31
N ALA A 18 7.87 2.50 20.46
CA ALA A 18 7.71 1.05 20.46
C ALA A 18 8.14 0.44 21.80
N SER A 19 9.33 0.79 22.30
CA SER A 19 9.78 0.35 23.63
C SER A 19 8.80 0.75 24.73
N GLN A 20 8.29 2.00 24.75
CA GLN A 20 7.33 2.41 25.79
C GLN A 20 6.02 1.60 25.77
N ILE A 21 5.55 1.18 24.60
CA ILE A 21 4.29 0.44 24.44
C ILE A 21 4.50 -1.06 24.72
N PHE A 22 5.51 -1.68 24.11
CA PHE A 22 5.71 -3.13 24.17
C PHE A 22 6.31 -3.59 25.51
N ASP A 23 7.14 -2.78 26.17
CA ASP A 23 7.79 -3.19 27.44
C ASP A 23 6.81 -3.48 28.58
N ARG A 24 5.63 -2.87 28.52
CA ARG A 24 4.57 -2.97 29.53
C ARG A 24 3.30 -3.63 29.02
N ALA A 25 3.37 -4.20 27.81
CA ALA A 25 2.24 -4.90 27.23
C ALA A 25 1.96 -6.22 27.98
N ILE A 26 0.70 -6.62 28.00
CA ILE A 26 0.27 -7.96 28.42
C ILE A 26 -0.23 -8.66 27.18
N ALA A 27 0.40 -9.77 26.81
CA ALA A 27 -0.05 -10.55 25.67
C ALA A 27 -1.22 -11.47 26.04
N THR A 28 -2.06 -11.78 25.06
CA THR A 28 -3.07 -12.83 25.10
C THR A 28 -3.03 -13.57 23.77
N LEU A 29 -3.07 -14.91 23.81
CA LEU A 29 -2.98 -15.75 22.63
C LEU A 29 -4.21 -16.65 22.53
N THR A 30 -4.88 -16.63 21.39
CA THR A 30 -5.99 -17.55 21.08
C THR A 30 -5.49 -18.60 20.08
N HIS A 31 -5.74 -19.87 20.37
CA HIS A 31 -5.35 -21.00 19.51
C HIS A 31 -6.56 -21.82 19.09
N ASP A 32 -6.54 -22.31 17.85
CA ASP A 32 -7.46 -23.32 17.31
C ASP A 32 -6.63 -24.47 16.71
N ASP A 33 -6.91 -25.72 17.10
CA ASP A 33 -6.13 -26.91 16.70
C ASP A 33 -4.58 -26.72 16.74
N ASN A 34 -4.05 -26.14 17.83
CA ASN A 34 -2.64 -25.76 18.04
C ASN A 34 -2.09 -24.69 17.08
N GLN A 35 -2.91 -24.12 16.21
CA GLN A 35 -2.57 -22.96 15.40
C GLN A 35 -2.93 -21.68 16.15
N LEU A 36 -1.96 -20.77 16.27
CA LEU A 36 -2.23 -19.41 16.74
C LEU A 36 -3.18 -18.71 15.74
N ILE A 37 -4.32 -18.24 16.22
CA ILE A 37 -5.34 -17.54 15.42
C ILE A 37 -5.53 -16.08 15.86
N GLU A 38 -5.12 -15.70 17.08
CA GLU A 38 -5.11 -14.31 17.52
C GLU A 38 -3.96 -14.05 18.48
N CYS A 39 -3.33 -12.89 18.36
CA CYS A 39 -2.32 -12.39 19.29
C CYS A 39 -2.65 -10.95 19.66
N ASP A 40 -3.20 -10.78 20.86
CA ASP A 40 -3.59 -9.48 21.39
C ASP A 40 -2.55 -8.97 22.38
N LEU A 41 -2.37 -7.65 22.43
CA LEU A 41 -1.64 -6.96 23.47
C LEU A 41 -2.56 -5.95 24.18
N ILE A 42 -2.45 -5.90 25.49
CA ILE A 42 -3.05 -4.86 26.33
C ILE A 42 -1.91 -3.98 26.83
N CYS A 43 -1.91 -2.72 26.40
CA CYS A 43 -0.88 -1.74 26.70
C CYS A 43 -1.44 -0.64 27.60
N GLN A 44 -0.66 -0.18 28.58
CA GLN A 44 -1.01 0.97 29.42
C GLN A 44 -0.17 2.17 28.99
N ILE A 45 -0.79 3.13 28.31
CA ILE A 45 -0.09 4.25 27.69
C ILE A 45 -0.52 5.60 28.27
N PRO A 46 0.39 6.57 28.42
CA PRO A 46 0.05 7.93 28.80
C PRO A 46 -0.63 8.70 27.64
N LEU A 47 -1.28 9.83 27.97
CA LEU A 47 -2.07 10.62 26.99
C LEU A 47 -1.23 11.17 25.83
N ASP A 48 0.00 11.57 26.08
CA ASP A 48 0.94 12.08 25.08
C ASP A 48 1.32 11.03 24.03
N VAL A 49 1.58 9.78 24.46
CA VAL A 49 1.81 8.65 23.55
C VAL A 49 0.56 8.36 22.72
N TYR A 50 -0.61 8.37 23.35
CA TYR A 50 -1.87 8.21 22.63
C TYR A 50 -2.09 9.29 21.56
N GLN A 51 -1.79 10.55 21.87
CA GLN A 51 -1.88 11.66 20.92
C GLN A 51 -0.93 11.50 19.72
N ILE A 52 0.25 10.88 19.92
CA ILE A 52 1.15 10.54 18.82
C ILE A 52 0.53 9.45 17.93
N ILE A 53 0.00 8.38 18.53
CA ILE A 53 -0.68 7.30 17.80
C ILE A 53 -1.80 7.88 16.94
N GLU A 54 -2.64 8.74 17.51
CA GLU A 54 -3.72 9.42 16.81
C GLU A 54 -3.23 10.32 15.67
N LYS A 55 -2.21 11.16 15.94
CA LYS A 55 -1.68 12.11 14.96
C LYS A 55 -0.96 11.44 13.80
N GLN A 56 -0.26 10.33 14.05
CA GLN A 56 0.55 9.62 13.05
C GLN A 56 -0.17 8.42 12.43
N GLY A 57 -1.37 8.06 12.93
CA GLY A 57 -2.14 6.92 12.42
C GLY A 57 -1.49 5.57 12.69
N LEU A 58 -0.69 5.45 13.77
CA LEU A 58 -0.01 4.20 14.14
C LEU A 58 -1.04 3.12 14.50
N PHE A 59 -0.65 1.84 14.42
CA PHE A 59 -1.53 0.71 14.72
C PHE A 59 -2.78 0.68 13.82
N ASN A 60 -2.62 1.13 12.57
CA ASN A 60 -3.72 1.27 11.60
C ASN A 60 -4.92 2.05 12.19
N PHE A 61 -4.63 3.05 13.03
CA PHE A 61 -5.66 3.78 13.75
C PHE A 61 -6.21 4.94 12.93
N LYS A 62 -7.54 5.01 12.88
CA LYS A 62 -8.31 6.08 12.23
C LYS A 62 -9.45 6.48 13.19
N PRO A 63 -9.38 7.66 13.81
CA PRO A 63 -10.38 8.11 14.79
C PRO A 63 -11.82 8.13 14.26
N GLU A 64 -11.98 8.26 12.95
CA GLU A 64 -13.26 8.26 12.26
C GLU A 64 -13.98 6.91 12.34
N PHE A 65 -13.27 5.83 12.67
CA PHE A 65 -13.82 4.46 12.80
C PHE A 65 -13.92 3.99 14.25
N CYS A 66 -14.01 4.92 15.18
CA CYS A 66 -14.34 4.62 16.57
C CYS A 66 -15.86 4.59 16.76
N SER A 67 -16.35 3.69 17.62
CA SER A 67 -17.78 3.58 17.94
C SER A 67 -18.34 4.85 18.59
N GLN A 68 -17.47 5.66 19.19
CA GLN A 68 -17.79 6.98 19.70
C GLN A 68 -16.51 7.84 19.81
N SER A 69 -16.67 9.16 19.73
CA SER A 69 -15.58 10.10 20.03
C SER A 69 -15.38 10.18 21.54
N VAL A 70 -14.13 10.04 21.98
CA VAL A 70 -13.74 10.11 23.39
C VAL A 70 -12.61 11.11 23.55
N THR A 71 -12.66 11.92 24.59
CA THR A 71 -11.56 12.81 24.98
C THR A 71 -10.97 12.31 26.28
N PHE A 72 -9.77 11.76 26.20
CA PHE A 72 -9.01 11.28 27.37
C PHE A 72 -8.32 12.43 28.11
N THR A 73 -8.02 12.21 29.39
CA THR A 73 -7.33 13.19 30.26
C THR A 73 -5.93 12.69 30.65
N THR A 74 -5.15 13.55 31.31
CA THR A 74 -3.82 13.21 31.85
C THR A 74 -3.89 12.51 33.20
N ASP A 75 -5.08 12.23 33.74
CA ASP A 75 -5.25 11.80 35.13
C ASP A 75 -4.83 10.35 35.39
N SER A 76 -4.83 9.52 34.34
CA SER A 76 -4.44 8.10 34.41
C SER A 76 -4.02 7.59 33.04
N ASN A 77 -3.41 6.41 32.98
CA ASN A 77 -3.08 5.78 31.71
C ASN A 77 -4.32 5.31 30.97
N ILE A 78 -4.22 5.31 29.64
CA ILE A 78 -5.18 4.74 28.72
C ILE A 78 -4.81 3.27 28.51
N THR A 79 -5.78 2.39 28.72
CA THR A 79 -5.67 0.97 28.37
C THR A 79 -5.97 0.82 26.89
N LEU A 80 -4.98 0.43 26.10
CA LEU A 80 -5.12 0.18 24.67
C LEU A 80 -5.09 -1.33 24.43
N LYS A 81 -6.11 -1.86 23.75
CA LYS A 81 -6.09 -3.24 23.25
C LYS A 81 -5.74 -3.21 21.76
N VAL A 82 -4.70 -3.93 21.37
CA VAL A 82 -4.27 -4.06 19.97
C VAL A 82 -4.14 -5.53 19.60
N THR A 83 -4.26 -5.87 18.32
CA THR A 83 -4.07 -7.23 17.82
C THR A 83 -3.09 -7.25 16.65
N LEU A 84 -2.30 -8.31 16.54
CA LEU A 84 -1.31 -8.48 15.49
C LEU A 84 -1.96 -8.94 14.18
N HIS A 85 -1.46 -8.45 13.05
CA HIS A 85 -1.86 -8.93 11.73
C HIS A 85 -1.60 -10.44 11.59
N PRO A 86 -2.56 -11.24 11.07
CA PRO A 86 -2.43 -12.70 11.00
C PRO A 86 -1.22 -13.20 10.21
N ASP A 87 -0.82 -12.49 9.15
CA ASP A 87 0.40 -12.80 8.38
C ASP A 87 1.70 -12.77 9.20
N ARG A 88 1.68 -12.16 10.38
CA ARG A 88 2.83 -12.09 11.31
C ARG A 88 2.80 -13.15 12.41
N PHE A 89 1.75 -13.96 12.49
CA PHE A 89 1.73 -15.09 13.43
C PHE A 89 2.88 -16.08 13.25
N PRO A 90 3.34 -16.42 12.02
CA PRO A 90 4.51 -17.27 11.85
C PRO A 90 5.77 -16.73 12.53
N ASP A 91 5.96 -15.40 12.52
CA ASP A 91 7.11 -14.71 13.11
C ASP A 91 7.15 -14.86 14.65
N LEU A 92 6.00 -15.16 15.28
CA LEU A 92 5.91 -15.43 16.73
C LEU A 92 6.10 -16.92 17.08
N LYS A 93 5.75 -17.84 16.17
CA LYS A 93 5.71 -19.29 16.45
C LYS A 93 7.08 -19.90 16.73
N GLU A 94 8.14 -19.33 16.15
CA GLU A 94 9.51 -19.84 16.36
C GLU A 94 10.06 -19.51 17.76
N HIS A 95 9.45 -18.56 18.47
CA HIS A 95 10.00 -17.99 19.69
C HIS A 95 9.02 -17.89 20.87
N THR A 96 7.74 -18.19 20.66
CA THR A 96 6.72 -17.92 21.68
C THR A 96 5.62 -18.99 21.72
N THR A 97 5.33 -19.52 22.91
CA THR A 97 4.30 -20.56 23.13
C THR A 97 3.30 -20.19 24.23
N THR A 98 3.63 -19.21 25.06
CA THR A 98 2.74 -18.69 26.12
C THR A 98 2.71 -17.16 26.09
N PRO A 99 1.63 -16.52 26.59
CA PRO A 99 1.56 -15.08 26.71
C PRO A 99 2.78 -14.42 27.35
N GLU A 100 3.34 -15.02 28.41
CA GLU A 100 4.52 -14.51 29.10
C GLU A 100 5.77 -14.57 28.23
N THR A 101 5.97 -15.68 27.50
CA THR A 101 7.10 -15.82 26.57
C THR A 101 6.96 -14.88 25.38
N THR A 102 5.74 -14.67 24.87
CA THR A 102 5.46 -13.69 23.81
C THR A 102 5.80 -12.28 24.26
N ARG A 103 5.33 -11.89 25.44
CA ARG A 103 5.64 -10.59 26.03
C ARG A 103 7.15 -10.40 26.19
N GLN A 104 7.84 -11.40 26.74
CA GLN A 104 9.28 -11.32 26.95
C GLN A 104 10.03 -11.20 25.61
N TYR A 105 9.63 -11.97 24.60
CA TYR A 105 10.23 -11.91 23.27
C TYR A 105 10.06 -10.53 22.62
N LEU A 106 8.85 -9.98 22.62
CA LEU A 106 8.60 -8.63 22.09
C LEU A 106 9.37 -7.55 22.85
N GLN A 107 9.52 -7.70 24.17
CA GLN A 107 10.35 -6.81 24.98
C GLN A 107 11.84 -6.96 24.64
N GLU A 108 12.34 -8.16 24.40
CA GLU A 108 13.74 -8.35 23.99
C GLU A 108 14.00 -7.78 22.60
N LEU A 109 13.05 -7.93 21.67
CA LEU A 109 13.11 -7.30 20.35
C LEU A 109 13.14 -5.77 20.48
N SER A 110 12.29 -5.17 21.31
CA SER A 110 12.21 -3.70 21.46
C SER A 110 13.55 -3.07 21.88
N HIS A 111 14.36 -3.82 22.64
CA HIS A 111 15.67 -3.37 23.10
C HIS A 111 16.81 -3.71 22.15
N ASN A 112 16.77 -4.87 21.51
CA ASN A 112 17.92 -5.41 20.76
C ASN A 112 17.80 -5.24 19.24
N GLN A 113 16.58 -5.21 18.72
CA GLN A 113 16.27 -5.17 17.29
C GLN A 113 15.05 -4.27 17.02
N PRO A 114 15.18 -2.94 17.23
CA PRO A 114 14.06 -2.01 17.12
C PRO A 114 13.42 -1.92 15.71
N ASP A 115 14.15 -2.36 14.68
CA ASP A 115 13.68 -2.39 13.29
C ASP A 115 12.96 -3.70 12.91
N ASP A 116 12.74 -4.61 13.88
CA ASP A 116 12.05 -5.87 13.64
C ASP A 116 10.60 -5.63 13.16
N PRO A 117 10.12 -6.35 12.12
CA PRO A 117 8.75 -6.20 11.63
C PRO A 117 7.66 -6.34 12.70
N LEU A 118 7.86 -7.15 13.75
CA LEU A 118 6.88 -7.31 14.85
C LEU A 118 6.73 -6.05 15.69
N LEU A 119 7.70 -5.15 15.66
CA LEU A 119 7.65 -3.85 16.34
C LEU A 119 7.12 -2.73 15.44
N ASN A 120 6.97 -2.99 14.14
CA ASN A 120 6.35 -2.05 13.23
C ASN A 120 4.84 -1.96 13.54
N PHE A 121 4.40 -0.77 13.93
CA PHE A 121 3.02 -0.49 14.28
C PHE A 121 2.02 -0.75 13.14
N ASP A 122 2.44 -0.68 11.88
CA ASP A 122 1.57 -0.97 10.73
C ASP A 122 1.16 -2.45 10.65
N ASN A 123 1.84 -3.34 11.39
CA ASN A 123 1.47 -4.74 11.50
C ASN A 123 0.45 -4.99 12.64
N TRP A 124 -0.04 -3.95 13.33
CA TRP A 124 -0.95 -4.09 14.46
C TRP A 124 -2.22 -3.24 14.26
N PHE A 125 -3.32 -3.65 14.90
CA PHE A 125 -4.62 -3.00 14.82
C PHE A 125 -5.14 -2.63 16.19
N ILE A 126 -5.50 -1.36 16.42
CA ILE A 126 -6.21 -0.97 17.64
C ILE A 126 -7.61 -1.56 17.63
N LEU A 127 -7.97 -2.32 18.65
CA LEU A 127 -9.32 -2.85 18.87
C LEU A 127 -10.13 -1.91 19.76
N SER A 128 -9.53 -1.44 20.86
CA SER A 128 -10.23 -0.55 21.79
C SER A 128 -9.28 0.31 22.61
N ALA A 129 -9.80 1.40 23.12
CA ALA A 129 -9.13 2.22 24.13
C ALA A 129 -10.09 2.51 25.30
N GLN A 130 -9.56 2.52 26.52
CA GLN A 130 -10.33 2.76 27.74
C GLN A 130 -9.54 3.57 28.77
N GLN A 131 -10.21 4.52 29.42
CA GLN A 131 -9.71 5.26 30.58
C GLN A 131 -10.88 5.44 31.58
N GLY A 132 -10.88 4.66 32.66
CA GLY A 132 -12.00 4.63 33.60
C GLY A 132 -13.31 4.21 32.92
N ASN A 133 -14.30 5.11 32.91
CA ASN A 133 -15.60 4.89 32.26
C ASN A 133 -15.63 5.35 30.78
N LEU A 134 -14.58 6.05 30.34
CA LEU A 134 -14.46 6.48 28.95
C LEU A 134 -13.87 5.33 28.13
N SER A 135 -14.53 4.92 27.06
CA SER A 135 -14.01 3.88 26.17
C SER A 135 -14.54 4.02 24.76
N TYR A 136 -13.81 3.50 23.79
CA TYR A 136 -14.34 3.23 22.46
C TYR A 136 -13.80 1.88 21.97
N THR A 137 -14.52 1.33 21.01
CA THR A 137 -14.06 0.24 20.16
C THR A 137 -13.84 0.77 18.75
N THR A 138 -12.97 0.15 17.99
CA THR A 138 -12.74 0.50 16.60
C THR A 138 -13.51 -0.45 15.68
N LEU A 139 -13.54 -0.12 14.39
CA LEU A 139 -13.99 -1.05 13.36
C LEU A 139 -13.27 -2.40 13.43
N TRP A 140 -11.99 -2.43 13.80
CA TRP A 140 -11.19 -3.66 13.90
C TRP A 140 -11.68 -4.61 14.99
N ASP A 141 -12.21 -4.11 16.11
CA ASP A 141 -12.82 -4.96 17.15
C ASP A 141 -14.11 -5.63 16.67
N THR A 142 -14.86 -4.95 15.80
CA THR A 142 -16.08 -5.50 15.22
C THR A 142 -15.78 -6.48 14.09
N LEU A 143 -14.83 -6.14 13.21
CA LEU A 143 -14.50 -7.00 12.08
C LEU A 143 -13.64 -8.20 12.50
N ASN A 144 -12.75 -8.04 13.48
CA ASN A 144 -11.72 -9.02 13.83
C ASN A 144 -10.77 -9.33 12.64
N PRO A 145 -9.53 -8.80 12.65
CA PRO A 145 -8.55 -9.02 11.59
C PRO A 145 -8.34 -10.48 11.17
N SER A 146 -8.34 -11.43 12.11
CA SER A 146 -8.14 -12.84 11.80
C SER A 146 -9.33 -13.47 11.07
N LYS A 147 -10.56 -13.22 11.54
CA LYS A 147 -11.79 -13.69 10.86
C LYS A 147 -11.93 -13.08 9.48
N LEU A 148 -11.56 -11.81 9.40
CA LEU A 148 -11.63 -11.03 8.18
C LEU A 148 -10.62 -11.56 7.14
N ALA A 149 -9.37 -11.82 7.53
CA ALA A 149 -8.35 -12.45 6.67
C ALA A 149 -8.71 -13.89 6.28
N ALA A 150 -9.37 -14.63 7.17
CA ALA A 150 -9.86 -15.98 6.87
C ALA A 150 -11.08 -16.00 5.92
N GLY A 151 -11.64 -14.83 5.58
CA GLY A 151 -12.84 -14.73 4.74
C GLY A 151 -14.10 -15.27 5.43
N GLU A 152 -14.08 -15.39 6.75
CA GLU A 152 -15.16 -15.99 7.54
C GLU A 152 -16.35 -15.04 7.76
N ILE A 153 -16.19 -13.76 7.42
CA ILE A 153 -17.23 -12.75 7.61
C ILE A 153 -18.11 -12.69 6.37
N PRO A 154 -19.41 -13.02 6.47
CA PRO A 154 -20.35 -12.86 5.37
C PRO A 154 -20.44 -11.40 4.91
N LYS A 155 -20.55 -11.16 3.60
CA LYS A 155 -20.66 -9.81 3.00
C LYS A 155 -21.78 -8.95 3.63
N ALA A 156 -22.90 -9.57 4.00
CA ALA A 156 -24.01 -8.88 4.66
C ALA A 156 -23.63 -8.37 6.07
N GLU A 157 -22.97 -9.20 6.87
CA GLU A 157 -22.52 -8.86 8.23
C GLU A 157 -21.41 -7.82 8.20
N LEU A 158 -20.52 -7.91 7.21
CA LEU A 158 -19.51 -6.91 6.95
C LEU A 158 -20.12 -5.54 6.60
N THR A 159 -21.11 -5.52 5.70
CA THR A 159 -21.81 -4.30 5.31
C THR A 159 -22.54 -3.69 6.51
N GLU A 160 -23.18 -4.52 7.33
CA GLU A 160 -23.84 -4.08 8.55
C GLU A 160 -22.84 -3.50 9.56
N SER A 161 -21.69 -4.16 9.73
CA SER A 161 -20.63 -3.74 10.63
C SER A 161 -20.06 -2.39 10.22
N LEU A 162 -19.72 -2.21 8.94
CA LEU A 162 -19.30 -0.90 8.41
C LEU A 162 -20.39 0.16 8.66
N SER A 163 -21.65 -0.15 8.36
CA SER A 163 -22.77 0.78 8.52
C SER A 163 -22.92 1.29 9.97
N LYS A 164 -22.58 0.47 10.98
CA LYS A 164 -22.64 0.84 12.40
C LYS A 164 -21.63 1.92 12.80
N PHE A 165 -20.46 1.98 12.16
CA PHE A 165 -19.44 2.99 12.46
C PHE A 165 -19.68 4.30 11.69
N PHE A 166 -20.57 4.30 10.70
CA PHE A 166 -20.94 5.50 9.94
C PHE A 166 -22.25 6.18 10.40
N VAL A 167 -22.83 5.74 11.53
CA VAL A 167 -24.18 6.14 12.00
C VAL A 167 -24.34 7.66 12.25
N ASN A 168 -23.25 8.41 12.46
CA ASN A 168 -23.32 9.86 12.71
C ASN A 168 -23.11 10.74 11.47
N ILE A 169 -22.93 10.15 10.30
CA ILE A 169 -22.90 10.90 9.06
C ILE A 169 -24.32 10.90 8.49
N ALA A 170 -24.98 12.07 8.45
CA ALA A 170 -26.29 12.21 7.83
C ALA A 170 -26.26 11.57 6.43
N GLU A 171 -27.26 10.79 6.02
CA GLU A 171 -27.24 9.98 4.78
C GLU A 171 -26.75 10.75 3.54
N THR A 172 -27.01 12.05 3.47
CA THR A 172 -26.48 12.98 2.46
C THR A 172 -24.99 13.33 2.60
N GLU A 173 -24.52 13.58 3.82
CA GLU A 173 -23.10 13.73 4.14
C GLU A 173 -22.38 12.38 4.03
N PHE A 174 -23.06 11.25 4.28
CA PHE A 174 -22.53 9.91 4.07
C PHE A 174 -22.33 9.71 2.59
N ASN A 175 -23.28 10.00 1.71
CA ASN A 175 -23.06 9.90 0.27
C ASN A 175 -21.97 10.86 -0.27
N LYS A 176 -21.75 12.00 0.38
CA LYS A 176 -20.75 13.00 -0.01
C LYS A 176 -19.35 12.68 0.52
N ALA A 177 -19.24 12.27 1.78
CA ALA A 177 -18.05 11.73 2.40
C ALA A 177 -17.71 10.36 1.81
N PHE A 178 -18.68 9.49 1.51
CA PHE A 178 -18.44 8.16 0.94
C PHE A 178 -18.07 8.23 -0.55
N GLY A 179 -18.53 9.27 -1.26
CA GLY A 179 -18.10 9.54 -2.64
C GLY A 179 -16.63 9.96 -2.78
N GLN A 180 -15.98 10.40 -1.70
CA GLN A 180 -14.61 10.96 -1.73
C GLN A 180 -13.67 10.34 -0.69
N LEU A 181 -14.13 10.11 0.53
CA LEU A 181 -13.47 9.41 1.64
C LEU A 181 -13.81 7.90 1.64
N GLY A 182 -15.04 7.52 1.28
CA GLY A 182 -15.50 6.12 1.34
C GLY A 182 -14.92 5.21 0.26
N GLN A 183 -14.55 5.73 -0.91
CA GLN A 183 -13.81 4.93 -1.89
C GLN A 183 -12.39 4.63 -1.42
N ASP A 184 -11.72 5.60 -0.80
CA ASP A 184 -10.36 5.44 -0.29
C ASP A 184 -10.34 4.56 0.97
N ILE A 185 -11.31 4.72 1.87
CA ILE A 185 -11.44 3.88 3.06
C ILE A 185 -11.90 2.48 2.70
N LEU A 186 -12.89 2.33 1.80
CA LEU A 186 -13.29 1.01 1.34
C LEU A 186 -12.16 0.38 0.53
N ALA A 187 -11.38 1.14 -0.24
CA ALA A 187 -10.18 0.64 -0.92
C ALA A 187 -9.11 0.25 0.09
N ASP A 188 -8.85 1.03 1.14
CA ASP A 188 -7.89 0.69 2.20
C ASP A 188 -8.35 -0.52 2.98
N LEU A 189 -9.61 -0.60 3.41
CA LEU A 189 -10.19 -1.78 4.05
C LEU A 189 -10.30 -2.97 3.09
N SER A 190 -10.46 -2.74 1.79
CA SER A 190 -10.42 -3.78 0.74
C SER A 190 -9.01 -4.27 0.47
N ASN A 191 -8.02 -3.39 0.54
CA ASN A 191 -6.62 -3.67 0.37
C ASN A 191 -6.05 -4.36 1.61
N LEU A 192 -6.48 -3.95 2.80
CA LEU A 192 -6.09 -4.56 4.06
C LEU A 192 -6.80 -5.91 4.28
N PHE A 193 -8.03 -6.10 3.78
CA PHE A 193 -8.88 -7.19 4.24
C PHE A 193 -10.04 -7.65 3.34
N LEU A 194 -10.65 -6.76 2.56
CA LEU A 194 -11.83 -7.05 1.73
C LEU A 194 -11.51 -7.08 0.26
N LEU A 195 -10.89 -8.18 -0.14
CA LEU A 195 -11.04 -8.62 -1.51
C LEU A 195 -12.55 -8.89 -1.74
N ASP A 196 -13.08 -8.41 -2.86
CA ASP A 196 -14.50 -8.49 -3.17
C ASP A 196 -14.96 -9.95 -3.19
N ASN A 197 -16.00 -10.26 -2.42
CA ASN A 197 -16.46 -11.60 -2.03
C ASN A 197 -17.12 -12.43 -3.19
N GLN A 198 -16.49 -12.40 -4.36
CA GLN A 198 -16.67 -13.33 -5.47
C GLN A 198 -15.35 -13.78 -6.16
N GLU A 199 -14.18 -13.15 -5.97
CA GLU A 199 -12.93 -13.60 -6.64
C GLU A 199 -11.62 -13.35 -5.85
N VAL A 200 -11.71 -13.33 -4.53
CA VAL A 200 -10.58 -13.06 -3.61
C VAL A 200 -9.43 -14.06 -3.68
N SER A 201 -9.74 -15.33 -3.96
CA SER A 201 -8.73 -16.36 -4.10
C SER A 201 -8.14 -16.45 -5.51
N ASN A 202 -8.54 -15.60 -6.45
CA ASN A 202 -8.21 -15.78 -7.87
C ASN A 202 -7.35 -14.67 -8.50
N HIS A 203 -7.10 -13.54 -7.82
CA HIS A 203 -6.45 -12.38 -8.45
C HIS A 203 -5.22 -11.80 -7.71
N PRO A 204 -4.18 -12.61 -7.44
CA PRO A 204 -3.01 -12.20 -6.66
C PRO A 204 -2.24 -11.03 -7.28
N VAL A 205 -2.22 -10.89 -8.61
CA VAL A 205 -1.43 -9.86 -9.29
C VAL A 205 -2.04 -8.47 -9.08
N THR A 206 -3.37 -8.35 -9.19
CA THR A 206 -4.11 -7.09 -9.02
C THR A 206 -3.93 -6.56 -7.61
N ASN A 207 -3.97 -7.44 -6.62
CA ASN A 207 -3.87 -7.05 -5.22
C ASN A 207 -2.50 -6.47 -4.90
N ILE A 208 -1.43 -7.17 -5.31
CA ILE A 208 -0.05 -6.73 -5.10
C ILE A 208 0.23 -5.45 -5.89
N MET A 209 -0.33 -5.33 -7.10
CA MET A 209 -0.26 -4.11 -7.92
C MET A 209 -0.89 -2.92 -7.21
N VAL A 210 -2.13 -3.03 -6.71
CA VAL A 210 -2.82 -1.94 -6.01
C VAL A 210 -2.06 -1.56 -4.74
N ALA A 211 -1.66 -2.54 -3.93
CA ALA A 211 -0.91 -2.31 -2.70
C ALA A 211 0.42 -1.58 -2.97
N PHE A 212 1.14 -1.94 -4.05
CA PHE A 212 2.36 -1.24 -4.43
C PHE A 212 2.11 0.25 -4.72
N PHE A 213 1.15 0.57 -5.60
CA PHE A 213 0.93 1.95 -6.01
C PHE A 213 0.37 2.82 -4.88
N THR A 214 -0.45 2.24 -3.98
CA THR A 214 -0.91 2.92 -2.77
C THR A 214 0.27 3.22 -1.83
N ASN A 215 1.13 2.23 -1.53
CA ASN A 215 2.23 2.39 -0.58
C ASN A 215 3.38 3.26 -1.10
N ASP A 216 3.54 3.36 -2.41
CA ASP A 216 4.57 4.15 -3.08
C ASP A 216 4.05 5.58 -3.41
N ASP A 217 2.91 5.97 -2.83
CA ASP A 217 2.27 7.30 -2.94
C ASP A 217 1.91 7.76 -4.37
N TRP A 218 1.53 6.82 -5.24
CA TRP A 218 1.05 7.17 -6.58
C TRP A 218 -0.43 7.54 -6.57
N THR A 219 -0.76 8.64 -7.26
CA THR A 219 -2.16 8.96 -7.58
C THR A 219 -2.61 8.17 -8.81
N PHE A 220 -3.60 7.29 -8.64
CA PHE A 220 -4.15 6.48 -9.74
C PHE A 220 -5.67 6.38 -9.70
N THR A 221 -6.26 6.04 -10.84
CA THR A 221 -7.68 5.73 -11.01
C THR A 221 -7.81 4.28 -11.47
N LYS A 222 -8.63 3.49 -10.77
CA LYS A 222 -8.98 2.12 -11.22
C LYS A 222 -10.02 2.19 -12.32
N ILE A 223 -9.77 1.50 -13.44
CA ILE A 223 -10.73 1.41 -14.55
C ILE A 223 -11.83 0.40 -14.19
N GLN A 224 -13.08 0.85 -14.16
CA GLN A 224 -14.20 0.01 -13.75
C GLN A 224 -14.30 -1.28 -14.59
N GLY A 225 -14.44 -2.42 -13.90
CA GLY A 225 -14.57 -3.74 -14.52
C GLY A 225 -13.30 -4.26 -15.20
N LYS A 226 -12.14 -3.60 -15.01
CA LYS A 226 -10.86 -4.04 -15.57
C LYS A 226 -9.78 -4.09 -14.49
N PRO A 227 -8.86 -5.07 -14.53
CA PRO A 227 -7.69 -5.10 -13.65
C PRO A 227 -6.61 -4.11 -14.14
N ILE A 228 -6.99 -2.84 -14.28
CA ILE A 228 -6.15 -1.77 -14.83
C ILE A 228 -6.21 -0.54 -13.92
N LEU A 229 -5.05 -0.01 -13.57
CA LEU A 229 -4.87 1.29 -12.93
C LEU A 229 -4.32 2.27 -13.94
N GLN A 230 -4.89 3.48 -14.01
CA GLN A 230 -4.40 4.58 -14.82
C GLN A 230 -3.79 5.64 -13.92
N MET A 231 -2.63 6.18 -14.29
CA MET A 231 -1.94 7.21 -13.52
C MET A 231 -1.21 8.19 -14.43
N GLY A 232 -0.88 9.36 -13.89
CA GLY A 232 -0.01 10.33 -14.55
C GLY A 232 1.40 10.25 -13.99
N TYR A 233 2.41 10.41 -14.85
CA TYR A 233 3.80 10.57 -14.43
C TYR A 233 4.40 11.81 -15.07
N GLN A 234 5.10 12.63 -14.28
CA GLN A 234 5.86 13.78 -14.75
C GLN A 234 7.35 13.42 -14.71
N GLY A 235 7.94 13.20 -15.88
CA GLY A 235 9.38 13.04 -16.04
C GLY A 235 10.09 14.37 -16.30
N GLU A 236 11.39 14.30 -16.56
CA GLU A 236 12.23 15.47 -16.86
C GLU A 236 11.93 16.02 -18.26
N ASN A 237 11.60 15.15 -19.21
CA ASN A 237 11.42 15.47 -20.62
C ASN A 237 9.94 15.61 -21.01
N GLY A 238 9.01 15.04 -20.22
CA GLY A 238 7.59 15.19 -20.49
C GLY A 238 6.65 14.52 -19.50
N GLN A 239 5.35 14.66 -19.77
CA GLN A 239 4.28 14.03 -18.99
C GLN A 239 3.76 12.80 -19.73
N PHE A 240 3.55 11.70 -19.00
CA PHE A 240 3.08 10.43 -19.52
C PHE A 240 1.76 10.05 -18.85
N ILE A 241 0.85 9.48 -19.65
CA ILE A 241 -0.24 8.67 -19.11
C ILE A 241 0.29 7.25 -19.01
N CYS A 242 0.17 6.65 -17.83
CA CYS A 242 0.63 5.30 -17.57
C CYS A 242 -0.53 4.37 -17.22
N TYR A 243 -0.38 3.10 -17.60
CA TYR A 243 -1.29 2.04 -17.21
C TYR A 243 -0.53 0.92 -16.52
N ALA A 244 -1.00 0.51 -15.35
CA ALA A 244 -0.64 -0.76 -14.73
C ALA A 244 -1.75 -1.77 -15.01
N ARG A 245 -1.41 -2.94 -15.53
CA ARG A 245 -2.35 -4.00 -15.89
C ARG A 245 -1.95 -5.30 -15.23
N ALA A 246 -2.89 -5.91 -14.53
CA ALA A 246 -2.79 -7.27 -14.06
C ALA A 246 -3.53 -8.22 -15.01
N ASN A 247 -2.97 -9.40 -15.20
CA ASN A 247 -3.63 -10.53 -15.82
C ASN A 247 -3.48 -11.73 -14.88
N GLU A 248 -4.58 -12.34 -14.49
CA GLU A 248 -4.58 -13.22 -13.31
C GLU A 248 -4.40 -14.68 -13.68
N ASN A 249 -4.70 -15.01 -14.93
CA ASN A 249 -4.36 -16.27 -15.54
C ASN A 249 -3.71 -15.96 -16.91
N PRO A 250 -2.38 -16.00 -17.03
CA PRO A 250 -1.42 -16.80 -16.24
C PRO A 250 -0.57 -15.99 -15.22
N GLN A 251 -1.14 -15.10 -14.42
CA GLN A 251 -0.40 -14.29 -13.42
C GLN A 251 0.74 -13.41 -14.01
N GLN A 252 0.35 -12.41 -14.79
CA GLN A 252 1.26 -11.46 -15.42
C GLN A 252 0.97 -10.03 -14.97
N PHE A 253 2.04 -9.29 -14.71
CA PHE A 253 1.98 -7.84 -14.50
C PHE A 253 2.60 -7.12 -15.69
N ALA A 254 1.95 -6.07 -16.17
CA ALA A 254 2.48 -5.18 -17.19
C ALA A 254 2.28 -3.72 -16.79
N PHE A 255 3.28 -2.90 -17.05
CA PHE A 255 3.23 -1.46 -16.89
C PHE A 255 3.57 -0.79 -18.22
N TYR A 256 2.80 0.23 -18.57
CA TYR A 256 2.88 0.94 -19.83
C TYR A 256 3.04 2.43 -19.56
N ALA A 257 3.98 3.09 -20.22
CA ALA A 257 4.02 4.54 -20.38
C ALA A 257 3.63 4.91 -21.82
N ILE A 258 2.65 5.78 -21.98
CA ILE A 258 2.19 6.26 -23.28
C ILE A 258 2.86 7.59 -23.58
N PHE A 259 3.48 7.67 -24.75
CA PHE A 259 4.11 8.88 -25.22
C PHE A 259 3.05 9.97 -25.50
N PRO A 260 3.30 11.23 -25.12
CA PRO A 260 2.31 12.31 -25.21
C PRO A 260 2.07 12.86 -26.63
N MET A 261 2.39 12.06 -27.67
CA MET A 261 2.22 12.42 -29.07
C MET A 261 1.84 11.20 -29.92
N LEU A 262 1.12 11.47 -31.01
CA LEU A 262 0.91 10.50 -32.08
C LEU A 262 1.90 10.76 -33.21
N THR A 263 2.37 9.68 -33.82
CA THR A 263 3.26 9.72 -34.98
C THR A 263 2.49 10.13 -36.23
N PRO A 264 2.90 11.21 -36.94
CA PRO A 264 2.32 11.58 -38.23
C PRO A 264 2.48 10.49 -39.30
N GLU A 265 1.54 10.39 -40.24
CA GLU A 265 1.52 9.36 -41.29
C GLU A 265 2.84 9.26 -42.08
N ASP A 266 3.42 10.39 -42.46
CA ASP A 266 4.67 10.49 -43.22
C ASP A 266 5.93 10.14 -42.38
N ARG A 267 5.77 10.03 -41.06
CA ARG A 267 6.85 9.68 -40.11
C ARG A 267 6.75 8.26 -39.55
N LYS A 268 5.65 7.53 -39.79
CA LYS A 268 5.44 6.18 -39.25
C LYS A 268 6.57 5.20 -39.60
N LEU A 269 7.08 5.24 -40.83
CA LEU A 269 8.20 4.37 -41.25
C LEU A 269 9.49 4.70 -40.50
N ALA A 270 9.79 5.99 -40.29
CA ALA A 270 10.98 6.41 -39.57
C ALA A 270 10.91 6.02 -38.08
N ILE A 271 9.74 6.20 -37.45
CA ILE A 271 9.52 5.78 -36.05
C ILE A 271 9.59 4.27 -35.90
N ALA A 272 9.03 3.50 -36.84
CA ALA A 272 9.13 2.05 -36.81
C ALA A 272 10.58 1.56 -36.89
N GLU A 273 11.40 2.17 -37.74
CA GLU A 273 12.83 1.89 -37.80
C GLU A 273 13.52 2.27 -36.48
N PHE A 274 13.25 3.46 -35.95
CA PHE A 274 13.80 3.93 -34.67
C PHE A 274 13.48 2.97 -33.53
N ILE A 275 12.21 2.59 -33.38
CA ILE A 275 11.73 1.67 -32.34
C ILE A 275 12.38 0.29 -32.48
N THR A 276 12.50 -0.22 -33.71
CA THR A 276 13.18 -1.50 -33.97
C THR A 276 14.64 -1.46 -33.56
N ARG A 277 15.33 -0.34 -33.83
CA ARG A 277 16.72 -0.12 -33.40
C ARG A 277 16.83 0.02 -31.88
N ALA A 278 15.96 0.81 -31.25
CA ALA A 278 15.95 1.01 -29.79
C ALA A 278 15.71 -0.30 -29.01
N ASN A 279 14.88 -1.19 -29.56
CA ASN A 279 14.62 -2.50 -28.95
C ASN A 279 15.79 -3.48 -29.12
N TYR A 280 16.70 -3.27 -30.06
CA TYR A 280 17.79 -4.19 -30.32
C TYR A 280 18.82 -4.18 -29.18
N GLY A 281 18.86 -5.27 -28.41
CA GLY A 281 19.76 -5.40 -27.25
C GLY A 281 19.17 -4.91 -25.93
N MET A 282 17.90 -4.46 -25.92
CA MET A 282 17.22 -4.08 -24.68
C MET A 282 16.92 -5.32 -23.82
N VAL A 283 17.33 -5.27 -22.55
CA VAL A 283 17.19 -6.40 -21.61
C VAL A 283 15.83 -6.39 -20.89
N ILE A 284 15.41 -5.21 -20.41
CA ILE A 284 14.15 -5.03 -19.69
C ILE A 284 13.29 -4.06 -20.49
N GLY A 285 12.05 -4.48 -20.74
CA GLY A 285 11.04 -3.69 -21.45
C GLY A 285 11.17 -3.71 -22.97
N ASN A 286 10.21 -3.07 -23.63
CA ASN A 286 10.22 -2.86 -25.07
C ASN A 286 9.36 -1.64 -25.46
N PHE A 287 9.72 -0.98 -26.56
CA PHE A 287 8.84 -0.05 -27.25
C PHE A 287 7.81 -0.82 -28.08
N GLU A 288 6.57 -0.35 -28.05
CA GLU A 288 5.46 -0.80 -28.91
C GLU A 288 5.03 0.36 -29.80
N PHE A 289 4.71 0.06 -31.05
CA PHE A 289 4.22 1.03 -32.02
C PHE A 289 2.95 0.52 -32.68
N ASN A 290 1.87 1.27 -32.54
CA ASN A 290 0.66 1.02 -33.29
C ASN A 290 0.76 1.75 -34.64
N PHE A 291 0.98 1.00 -35.71
CA PHE A 291 1.08 1.54 -37.06
C PHE A 291 -0.21 2.21 -37.57
N ASP A 292 -1.38 1.80 -37.08
CA ASP A 292 -2.65 2.38 -37.52
C ASP A 292 -2.87 3.74 -36.84
N SER A 293 -2.74 3.81 -35.51
CA SER A 293 -2.99 5.04 -34.75
C SER A 293 -1.79 5.99 -34.66
N GLY A 294 -0.57 5.50 -34.86
CA GLY A 294 0.67 6.23 -34.61
C GLY A 294 1.05 6.33 -33.12
N GLU A 295 0.36 5.61 -32.24
CA GLU A 295 0.64 5.60 -30.79
C GLU A 295 1.93 4.84 -30.48
N ILE A 296 2.74 5.41 -29.58
CA ILE A 296 3.98 4.81 -29.08
C ILE A 296 3.80 4.54 -27.59
N LEU A 297 4.18 3.33 -27.16
CA LEU A 297 4.19 2.95 -25.76
C LEU A 297 5.54 2.37 -25.39
N TYR A 298 5.93 2.50 -24.12
CA TYR A 298 6.98 1.69 -23.53
C TYR A 298 6.38 0.72 -22.51
N LYS A 299 6.61 -0.58 -22.69
CA LYS A 299 6.08 -1.64 -21.86
C LYS A 299 7.19 -2.32 -21.07
N THR A 300 6.93 -2.56 -19.79
CA THR A 300 7.67 -3.51 -18.96
C THR A 300 6.69 -4.53 -18.42
N SER A 301 7.05 -5.81 -18.43
CA SER A 301 6.15 -6.85 -17.93
C SER A 301 6.92 -7.99 -17.29
N ILE A 302 6.24 -8.74 -16.43
CA ILE A 302 6.75 -9.96 -15.82
C ILE A 302 5.64 -11.01 -15.79
N ASP A 303 6.02 -12.23 -16.10
CA ASP A 303 5.23 -13.42 -15.85
C ASP A 303 5.74 -14.04 -14.55
N VAL A 304 4.85 -14.27 -13.60
CA VAL A 304 5.17 -14.88 -12.31
C VAL A 304 4.43 -16.20 -12.12
N GLU A 305 3.98 -16.85 -13.21
CA GLU A 305 3.34 -18.16 -13.11
C GLU A 305 4.24 -19.14 -12.36
N GLY A 306 3.73 -19.70 -11.25
CA GLY A 306 4.47 -20.64 -10.41
C GLY A 306 5.41 -20.01 -9.38
N ASP A 307 5.43 -18.69 -9.24
CA ASP A 307 6.12 -17.97 -8.16
C ASP A 307 5.26 -16.77 -7.69
N ARG A 308 5.83 -15.90 -6.85
CA ARG A 308 5.16 -14.73 -6.29
C ARG A 308 5.60 -13.44 -6.97
N LEU A 309 4.63 -12.59 -7.28
CA LEU A 309 4.91 -11.18 -7.51
C LEU A 309 5.26 -10.52 -6.16
N THR A 310 6.17 -9.53 -6.18
CA THR A 310 6.49 -8.75 -4.98
C THR A 310 6.52 -7.27 -5.32
N ALA A 311 6.28 -6.41 -4.33
CA ALA A 311 6.40 -4.96 -4.50
C ALA A 311 7.78 -4.54 -5.03
N ALA A 312 8.84 -5.24 -4.63
CA ALA A 312 10.19 -4.99 -5.13
C ALA A 312 10.31 -5.25 -6.65
N LEU A 313 9.70 -6.33 -7.16
CA LEU A 313 9.67 -6.62 -8.60
C LEU A 313 8.86 -5.56 -9.37
N ILE A 314 7.68 -5.19 -8.86
CA ILE A 314 6.85 -4.13 -9.46
C ILE A 314 7.63 -2.81 -9.50
N LYS A 315 8.23 -2.41 -8.38
CA LYS A 315 9.04 -1.19 -8.27
C LYS A 315 10.11 -1.14 -9.36
N ARG A 316 10.86 -2.23 -9.56
CA ARG A 316 11.90 -2.28 -10.60
C ARG A 316 11.32 -2.11 -11.99
N LEU A 317 10.19 -2.73 -12.32
CA LEU A 317 9.55 -2.59 -13.63
C LEU A 317 9.03 -1.17 -13.86
N VAL A 318 8.26 -0.63 -12.90
CA VAL A 318 7.64 0.71 -12.99
C VAL A 318 8.69 1.80 -13.15
N TYR A 319 9.68 1.84 -12.26
CA TYR A 319 10.70 2.89 -12.31
C TYR A 319 11.65 2.76 -13.50
N THR A 320 11.96 1.52 -13.93
CA THR A 320 12.72 1.32 -15.18
C THR A 320 11.91 1.81 -16.38
N ASN A 321 10.61 1.54 -16.40
CA ASN A 321 9.71 1.93 -17.48
C ASN A 321 9.70 3.43 -17.70
N ILE A 322 9.33 4.19 -16.66
CA ILE A 322 9.20 5.64 -16.75
C ILE A 322 10.55 6.32 -17.00
N ALA A 323 11.65 5.80 -16.45
CA ALA A 323 12.99 6.33 -16.70
C ALA A 323 13.41 6.16 -18.17
N ILE A 324 13.15 4.99 -18.78
CA ILE A 324 13.46 4.76 -20.19
C ILE A 324 12.51 5.56 -21.09
N ALA A 325 11.22 5.59 -20.77
CA ALA A 325 10.23 6.34 -21.53
C ALA A 325 10.57 7.84 -21.58
N ASP A 326 10.85 8.45 -20.41
CA ASP A 326 11.23 9.86 -20.30
C ASP A 326 12.53 10.14 -21.07
N ARG A 327 13.52 9.27 -20.92
CA ARG A 327 14.79 9.40 -21.61
C ARG A 327 14.67 9.37 -23.14
N TYR A 328 13.84 8.49 -23.69
CA TYR A 328 13.74 8.31 -25.15
C TYR A 328 12.77 9.32 -25.80
N LEU A 329 11.98 10.04 -25.01
CA LEU A 329 11.03 11.04 -25.50
C LEU A 329 11.65 12.10 -26.43
N PRO A 330 12.80 12.74 -26.09
CA PRO A 330 13.43 13.70 -26.98
C PRO A 330 13.87 13.10 -28.32
N SER A 331 14.39 11.86 -28.33
CA SER A 331 14.82 11.19 -29.56
C SER A 331 13.65 10.80 -30.45
N ILE A 332 12.53 10.37 -29.87
CA ILE A 332 11.28 10.12 -30.60
C ILE A 332 10.78 11.41 -31.25
N GLN A 333 10.75 12.50 -30.49
CA GLN A 333 10.37 13.82 -31.01
C GLN A 333 11.29 14.25 -32.16
N ALA A 334 12.60 14.08 -32.00
CA ALA A 334 13.58 14.42 -33.04
C ALA A 334 13.36 13.65 -34.35
N VAL A 335 12.98 12.36 -34.29
CA VAL A 335 12.66 11.56 -35.48
C VAL A 335 11.37 12.02 -36.14
N ILE A 336 10.35 12.37 -35.34
CA ILE A 336 9.11 12.99 -35.86
C ILE A 336 9.43 14.31 -36.59
N ASP A 337 10.36 15.10 -36.04
CA ASP A 337 10.78 16.38 -36.62
C ASP A 337 11.71 16.22 -37.84
N GLY A 338 12.20 15.00 -38.12
CA GLY A 338 12.92 14.65 -39.35
C GLY A 338 14.37 14.21 -39.18
N THR A 339 14.85 14.05 -37.95
CA THR A 339 16.15 13.43 -37.66
C THR A 339 16.14 11.98 -38.13
N SER A 340 17.25 11.50 -38.68
CA SER A 340 17.31 10.10 -39.12
C SER A 340 17.25 9.14 -37.92
N PRO A 341 16.55 7.99 -38.02
CA PRO A 341 16.49 7.01 -36.92
C PRO A 341 17.86 6.56 -36.41
N THR A 342 18.84 6.43 -37.30
CA THR A 342 20.21 6.03 -36.95
C THR A 342 20.92 7.09 -36.10
N GLU A 343 20.80 8.36 -36.47
CA GLU A 343 21.39 9.47 -35.73
C GLU A 343 20.75 9.65 -34.35
N ALA A 344 19.42 9.54 -34.28
CA ALA A 344 18.67 9.65 -33.02
C ALA A 344 19.07 8.57 -32.01
N ILE A 345 19.27 7.32 -32.46
CA ILE A 345 19.74 6.20 -31.62
C ILE A 345 21.18 6.43 -31.15
N GLN A 346 22.08 6.81 -32.06
CA GLN A 346 23.48 7.07 -31.68
C GLN A 346 23.58 8.16 -30.61
N THR A 347 22.78 9.21 -30.72
CA THR A 347 22.77 10.33 -29.77
C THR A 347 22.34 9.87 -28.37
N ILE A 348 21.26 9.10 -28.26
CA ILE A 348 20.74 8.69 -26.94
C ILE A 348 21.59 7.60 -26.27
N GLU A 349 22.21 6.73 -27.07
CA GLU A 349 23.09 5.67 -26.57
C GLU A 349 24.49 6.17 -26.20
N GLN A 350 24.99 7.24 -26.83
CA GLN A 350 26.27 7.85 -26.42
C GLN A 350 26.18 8.51 -25.05
N GLN A 351 25.03 9.09 -24.69
CA GLN A 351 24.79 9.63 -23.35
C GLN A 351 24.85 8.54 -22.25
N ASN A 352 24.65 7.27 -22.63
CA ASN A 352 24.67 6.08 -21.77
C ASN A 352 26.08 5.66 -21.33
N LEU A 353 27.13 6.09 -22.04
CA LEU A 353 28.53 5.74 -21.74
C LEU A 353 29.23 6.78 -20.85
N THR A 354 28.58 7.93 -20.62
CA THR A 354 29.15 9.10 -19.92
C THR A 354 28.47 9.44 -18.59
N SER A 355 27.43 8.67 -18.22
CA SER A 355 26.74 8.72 -16.92
C SER A 355 26.96 7.40 -16.20
#